data_AF-A0AAW5AGZ5-F1
#
_entry.id   AF-A0AAW5AGZ5-F1
#
_cell.length_a   1.000
_cell.length_b   1.000
_cell.length_c   1.000
_cell.angle_alpha   90.00
_cell.angle_beta   90.00
_cell.angle_gamma   90.00
#
_symmetry.space_group_name_H-M   'P 1'
#
loop_
_entity.id
_entity.type
_entity.pdbx_description
1 polymer ?
#
loop_
_entity_poly.entity_id
_entity_poly.type
_entity_poly.pdbx_seq_one_letter_code
_entity_poly.pdbx_strand_id
1 'polypeptide(L)'
;MKSFAKIDNIREIRKKLGLNQIDFWGQIGVTQSGGSRYESGRNMPKPVRELLRLVHVERINLADVNQNDMTVLALLKEKHADLYADLKKEAKAVNKKK
;
A
#
# COMPACT_ATOMS: atom_id res chain seq x y z
N MET A 1 11.49 -0.39 5.26
CA MET A 1 10.55 -1.46 5.65
C MET A 1 10.91 -2.71 4.86
N LYS A 2 10.75 -3.92 5.44
CA LYS A 2 11.06 -5.16 4.73
C LYS A 2 9.98 -5.44 3.69
N SER A 3 10.34 -5.43 2.41
CA SER A 3 9.46 -5.88 1.33
C SER A 3 9.00 -7.32 1.61
N PHE A 4 7.76 -7.66 1.25
CA PHE A 4 7.17 -8.99 1.43
C PHE A 4 7.02 -9.50 2.88
N ALA A 5 7.08 -8.62 3.89
CA ALA A 5 6.79 -8.99 5.27
C ALA A 5 5.41 -9.67 5.39
N LYS A 6 5.30 -10.65 6.30
CA LYS A 6 4.01 -11.31 6.56
C LYS A 6 3.02 -10.28 7.12
N ILE A 7 1.81 -10.28 6.56
CA ILE A 7 0.71 -9.45 7.04
C ILE A 7 -0.23 -10.38 7.78
N ASP A 8 -0.16 -10.34 9.10
CA ASP A 8 -1.12 -11.01 9.95
C ASP A 8 -2.35 -10.09 10.12
N ASN A 9 -3.51 -10.67 10.48
CA ASN A 9 -4.75 -9.93 10.74
C ASN A 9 -5.41 -9.23 9.54
N ILE A 10 -5.32 -9.80 8.33
CA ILE A 10 -5.94 -9.26 7.11
C ILE A 10 -7.43 -8.93 7.29
N ARG A 11 -8.17 -9.80 7.99
CA ARG A 11 -9.59 -9.59 8.29
C ARG A 11 -9.82 -8.33 9.15
N GLU A 12 -8.95 -8.08 10.12
CA GLU A 12 -9.02 -6.89 10.98
C GLU A 12 -8.70 -5.63 10.20
N ILE A 13 -7.71 -5.68 9.29
CA ILE A 13 -7.42 -4.55 8.39
C ILE A 13 -8.68 -4.22 7.61
N ARG A 14 -9.27 -5.19 6.90
CA ARG A 14 -10.49 -4.99 6.12
C ARG A 14 -11.64 -4.41 6.95
N LYS A 15 -11.88 -4.96 8.15
CA LYS A 15 -12.93 -4.46 9.06
C LYS A 15 -12.70 -3.01 9.48
N LYS A 16 -11.46 -2.64 9.81
CA LYS A 16 -11.10 -1.25 10.13
C LYS A 16 -11.32 -0.30 8.96
N LEU A 17 -11.24 -0.80 7.73
CA LEU A 17 -11.56 -0.03 6.53
C LEU A 17 -13.06 0.07 6.24
N GLY A 18 -13.91 -0.68 6.95
CA GLY A 18 -15.34 -0.76 6.66
C GLY A 18 -15.68 -1.43 5.32
N LEU A 19 -14.74 -2.18 4.72
CA LEU A 19 -14.91 -2.78 3.40
C LEU A 19 -15.46 -4.20 3.49
N ASN A 20 -16.32 -4.56 2.54
CA ASN A 20 -16.69 -5.95 2.31
C ASN A 20 -15.55 -6.70 1.59
N GLN A 21 -15.67 -8.02 1.43
CA GLN A 21 -14.62 -8.81 0.78
C GLN A 21 -14.46 -8.50 -0.72
N ILE A 22 -15.55 -8.21 -1.43
CA ILE A 22 -15.49 -7.89 -2.87
C ILE A 22 -14.66 -6.63 -3.08
N ASP A 23 -14.96 -5.55 -2.35
CA ASP A 23 -14.27 -4.27 -2.52
C ASP A 23 -12.82 -4.34 -2.07
N PHE A 24 -12.57 -4.95 -0.90
CA PHE A 24 -11.22 -5.07 -0.35
C PHE A 24 -10.28 -5.87 -1.26
N TRP A 25 -10.73 -7.04 -1.73
CA TRP A 25 -9.91 -7.91 -2.56
C TRP A 25 -9.89 -7.46 -4.02
N GLY A 26 -10.99 -6.89 -4.51
CA GLY A 26 -11.12 -6.37 -5.88
C GLY A 26 -10.14 -5.26 -6.18
N GLN A 27 -9.87 -4.36 -5.21
CA GLN A 27 -8.88 -3.27 -5.37
C GLN A 27 -7.45 -3.76 -5.65
N ILE A 28 -7.13 -5.02 -5.33
CA ILE A 28 -5.83 -5.63 -5.61
C ILE A 28 -5.92 -6.79 -6.61
N GLY A 29 -7.01 -6.84 -7.41
CA GLY A 29 -7.19 -7.82 -8.47
C GLY A 29 -7.46 -9.25 -8.00
N VAL A 30 -7.94 -9.42 -6.76
CA VAL A 30 -8.25 -10.74 -6.18
C VAL A 30 -9.76 -10.92 -6.13
N THR A 31 -10.23 -12.09 -6.56
CA THR A 31 -11.66 -12.44 -6.47
C THR A 31 -12.10 -12.59 -5.00
N GLN A 32 -13.39 -12.36 -4.72
CA GLN A 32 -13.92 -12.52 -3.36
C GLN A 32 -13.66 -13.92 -2.78
N SER A 33 -13.83 -14.98 -3.57
CA SER A 33 -13.58 -16.36 -3.13
C SER A 33 -12.08 -16.65 -2.94
N GLY A 34 -11.21 -16.00 -3.70
CA GLY A 34 -9.77 -15.99 -3.46
C GLY A 34 -9.41 -15.34 -2.13
N GLY A 35 -9.93 -14.12 -1.92
CA GLY A 35 -9.72 -13.33 -0.73
C GLY A 35 -10.22 -13.98 0.55
N SER A 36 -11.41 -14.56 0.52
CA SER A 36 -12.00 -15.27 1.66
C SER A 36 -11.08 -16.40 2.17
N ARG A 37 -10.43 -17.13 1.24
CA ARG A 37 -9.46 -18.18 1.59
C ARG A 37 -8.22 -17.61 2.27
N TYR A 38 -7.74 -16.44 1.85
CA TYR A 38 -6.60 -15.78 2.50
C TYR A 38 -6.98 -15.30 3.91
N GLU A 39 -8.19 -14.76 4.10
CA GLU A 39 -8.69 -14.38 5.43
C GLU A 39 -8.88 -15.58 6.37
N SER A 40 -9.12 -16.78 5.84
CA SER A 40 -9.28 -18.01 6.61
C SER A 40 -7.96 -18.75 6.88
N GLY A 41 -6.81 -18.15 6.56
CA GLY A 41 -5.49 -18.70 6.89
C GLY A 41 -4.75 -19.40 5.76
N ARG A 42 -5.30 -19.42 4.52
CA ARG A 42 -4.53 -19.91 3.37
C ARG A 42 -3.31 -19.02 3.14
N ASN A 43 -2.16 -19.63 2.83
CA ASN A 43 -0.97 -18.87 2.47
C ASN A 43 -1.23 -17.98 1.24
N MET A 44 -0.90 -16.70 1.38
CA MET A 44 -1.07 -15.70 0.34
C MET A 44 0.22 -15.58 -0.49
N PRO A 45 0.11 -15.57 -1.84
CA PRO A 45 1.25 -15.32 -2.72
C PRO A 45 1.95 -14.00 -2.41
N LYS A 46 3.28 -13.95 -2.61
CA LYS A 46 4.09 -12.74 -2.36
C LYS A 46 3.57 -11.49 -3.09
N PRO A 47 3.17 -11.55 -4.39
CA PRO A 47 2.69 -10.38 -5.11
C PRO A 47 1.39 -9.82 -4.50
N VAL A 48 0.44 -10.70 -4.15
CA VAL A 48 -0.84 -10.30 -3.54
C VAL A 48 -0.60 -9.62 -2.19
N ARG A 49 0.35 -10.12 -1.41
CA ARG A 49 0.71 -9.53 -0.11
C ARG A 49 1.32 -8.14 -0.25
N GLU A 50 2.15 -7.94 -1.25
CA GLU A 50 2.77 -6.65 -1.53
C GLU A 50 1.71 -5.63 -1.98
N LEU A 51 0.80 -6.02 -2.89
CA LEU A 51 -0.32 -5.17 -3.29
C LEU A 51 -1.23 -4.82 -2.12
N LEU A 52 -1.52 -5.79 -1.24
CA LEU A 52 -2.29 -5.54 -0.02
C LEU A 52 -1.60 -4.50 0.87
N ARG A 53 -0.27 -4.59 1.04
CA ARG A 53 0.48 -3.58 1.79
C ARG A 53 0.35 -2.20 1.14
N LEU A 54 0.62 -2.09 -0.16
CA LEU A 54 0.62 -0.81 -0.87
C LEU A 54 -0.77 -0.16 -0.82
N VAL A 55 -1.82 -0.90 -1.15
CA VAL A 55 -3.18 -0.36 -1.26
C VAL A 55 -3.84 -0.14 0.10
N HIS A 56 -3.82 -1.16 0.98
CA HIS A 56 -4.62 -1.13 2.20
C HIS A 56 -3.87 -0.64 3.44
N VAL A 57 -2.55 -0.76 3.46
CA VAL A 57 -1.71 -0.30 4.59
C VAL A 57 -1.10 1.06 4.30
N GLU A 58 -0.45 1.22 3.14
CA GLU A 58 0.19 2.48 2.74
C GLU A 58 -0.77 3.46 2.07
N ARG A 59 -2.01 3.03 1.79
CA ARG A 59 -3.07 3.86 1.17
C ARG A 59 -2.68 4.42 -0.19
N ILE A 60 -1.88 3.66 -0.94
CA ILE A 60 -1.47 4.01 -2.30
C ILE A 60 -2.55 3.54 -3.26
N ASN A 61 -3.13 4.49 -3.99
CA ASN A 61 -3.94 4.17 -5.14
C ASN A 61 -3.03 3.79 -6.32
N LEU A 62 -3.18 2.56 -6.83
CA LEU A 62 -2.31 2.04 -7.89
C LEU A 62 -2.44 2.82 -9.20
N ALA A 63 -3.59 3.46 -9.46
CA ALA A 63 -3.79 4.27 -10.65
C ALA A 63 -2.91 5.54 -10.65
N ASP A 64 -2.49 6.01 -9.48
CA ASP A 64 -1.67 7.21 -9.34
C ASP A 64 -0.17 6.88 -9.46
N VAL A 65 0.20 5.59 -9.46
CA VAL A 65 1.60 5.14 -9.56
C VAL A 65 2.03 5.14 -11.02
N ASN A 66 2.96 6.03 -11.38
CA ASN A 66 3.53 6.09 -12.72
C ASN A 66 5.07 6.19 -12.69
N GLN A 67 5.69 5.81 -13.80
CA GLN A 67 7.16 5.75 -13.91
C GLN A 67 7.81 7.14 -13.87
N ASN A 68 7.13 8.18 -14.39
CA ASN A 68 7.67 9.52 -14.49
C ASN A 68 7.88 10.12 -13.08
N ASP A 69 6.86 10.04 -12.23
CA ASP A 69 6.93 10.52 -10.85
C ASP A 69 8.02 9.77 -10.06
N MET A 70 8.15 8.45 -10.27
CA MET A 70 9.22 7.66 -9.64
C MET A 70 10.61 8.09 -10.08
N THR A 71 10.77 8.48 -11.35
CA THR A 71 12.03 8.97 -11.91
C THR A 71 12.37 10.35 -11.36
N VAL A 72 11.39 11.26 -11.30
CA VAL A 72 11.55 12.58 -10.69
C VAL A 72 11.93 12.45 -9.21
N LEU A 73 11.28 11.55 -8.46
CA LEU A 73 11.64 11.28 -7.06
C LEU A 73 13.06 10.75 -6.90
N ALA A 74 13.55 9.92 -7.83
CA ALA A 74 14.92 9.42 -7.81
C ALA A 74 15.93 10.56 -8.08
N LEU A 75 15.68 11.36 -9.12
CA LEU A 75 16.48 12.53 -9.45
C LEU A 75 16.52 13.56 -8.32
N LEU A 76 15.38 13.80 -7.66
CA LEU A 76 15.29 14.72 -6.54
C LEU A 76 16.17 14.25 -5.37
N LYS A 77 16.14 12.96 -5.05
CA LYS A 77 17.01 12.39 -3.99
C LYS A 77 18.48 12.47 -4.33
N GLU A 78 18.83 12.33 -5.61
CA GLU A 78 20.22 12.34 -6.07
C GLU A 78 20.79 13.76 -6.14
N LYS A 79 20.04 14.68 -6.74
CA LYS A 79 20.52 16.04 -7.06
C LYS A 79 20.17 17.09 -5.99
N HIS A 80 19.09 16.88 -5.25
CA HIS A 80 18.53 17.85 -4.30
C HIS A 80 18.03 17.14 -3.02
N ALA A 81 18.94 16.43 -2.34
CA ALA A 81 18.63 15.61 -1.17
C ALA A 81 18.07 16.43 0.01
N ASP A 82 18.50 17.69 0.14
CA ASP A 82 17.99 18.69 1.08
C ASP A 82 16.51 19.02 0.81
N LEU A 83 16.18 19.37 -0.43
CA LEU A 83 14.80 19.66 -0.83
C LEU A 83 13.90 18.43 -0.64
N TYR A 84 14.39 17.24 -0.97
CA TYR A 84 13.65 16.00 -0.69
C TYR A 84 13.38 15.82 0.81
N ALA A 85 14.35 16.11 1.67
CA ALA A 85 14.20 15.99 3.12
C ALA A 85 13.15 16.97 3.67
N ASP A 86 13.15 18.21 3.18
CA ASP A 86 12.20 19.25 3.56
C ASP A 86 10.78 18.90 3.11
N LEU A 87 10.58 18.57 1.82
CA LEU A 87 9.29 18.14 1.29
C LEU A 87 8.77 16.89 2.03
N LYS A 88 9.65 15.97 2.39
CA LYS A 88 9.28 14.79 3.18
C LYS A 88 8.83 15.15 4.60
N LYS A 89 9.44 16.16 5.22
CA LYS A 89 9.06 16.64 6.55
C LYS A 89 7.70 17.34 6.48
N GLU A 90 7.49 18.18 5.47
CA GLU A 90 6.21 18.85 5.22
C GLU A 90 5.08 17.85 4.94
N ALA A 91 5.29 16.88 4.05
CA ALA A 91 4.30 15.84 3.74
C ALA A 91 3.87 15.04 4.98
N LYS A 92 4.82 14.73 5.88
CA LYS A 92 4.48 14.09 7.17
C LYS A 92 3.62 14.98 8.06
N ALA A 93 3.86 16.28 8.07
CA ALA A 93 3.06 17.23 8.84
C ALA A 93 1.64 17.35 8.29
N VAL A 94 1.47 17.31 6.96
CA VAL A 94 0.15 17.29 6.30
C VAL A 94 -0.61 16.01 6.64
N ASN A 95 0.03 14.84 6.52
CA ASN A 95 -0.61 13.55 6.80
C ASN A 95 -0.98 13.34 8.28
N LYS A 96 -0.34 14.07 9.21
CA LYS A 96 -0.71 14.03 10.65
C LYS A 96 -1.92 14.92 10.98
N LYS A 97 -2.29 15.85 10.10
CA LYS A 97 -3.43 16.76 10.26
C LYS A 97 -4.73 16.25 9.62
N LYS A 98 -4.65 15.22 8.77
CA LYS A 98 -5.79 14.46 8.25
C LYS A 98 -6.12 13.30 9.17
#